data_AF-A0A367J035-F1
#
_entry.id   AF-A0A367J035-F1
#
_cell.length_a   1.000
_cell.length_b   1.000
_cell.length_c   1.000
_cell.angle_alpha   90.00
_cell.angle_beta   90.00
_cell.angle_gamma   90.00
#
_symmetry.space_group_name_H-M   'P 1'
#
loop_
_entity.id
_entity.type
_entity.pdbx_description
1 polymer ?
#
loop_
_entity_poly.entity_id
_entity_poly.type
_entity_poly.pdbx_seq_one_letter_code
_entity_poly.pdbx_strand_id
1 'polypeptide(L)'
;MEITSGPFFTTSTGLIDSIDKKLMVVLRDGRKLIGTLRSFDQFANLVLQDTIERIYVGNCYGDIPRGIFLIRGENVVLVGEIDLDKEEQINLRQVPVEEILVAQREELEEKEKVDKIRSKVLHDQGFCVDSAQNDLY
;
A
#
# COMPACT_ATOMS: atom_id res chain seq x y z
N MET A 1 26.45 -36.14 6.22
CA MET A 1 25.89 -35.65 4.96
C MET A 1 24.88 -34.60 5.36
N GLU A 2 25.28 -33.34 5.41
CA GLU A 2 24.36 -32.24 5.70
C GLU A 2 23.41 -32.14 4.52
N ILE A 3 22.14 -32.47 4.75
CA ILE A 3 21.08 -32.16 3.81
C ILE A 3 20.90 -30.66 3.93
N THR A 4 21.57 -29.89 3.08
CA THR A 4 21.28 -28.48 2.93
C THR A 4 19.86 -28.40 2.37
N SER A 5 18.89 -28.20 3.26
CA SER A 5 17.52 -27.90 2.87
C SER A 5 17.57 -26.69 1.96
N GLY A 6 17.06 -26.84 0.73
CA GLY A 6 16.93 -25.73 -0.22
C GLY A 6 16.11 -24.58 0.37
N PRO A 7 16.06 -23.42 -0.30
CA PRO A 7 15.33 -22.26 0.19
C PRO A 7 13.87 -22.63 0.50
N PHE A 8 13.42 -22.24 1.69
CA PHE A 8 12.03 -22.44 2.10
C PHE A 8 11.14 -21.38 1.45
N PHE A 9 10.20 -21.81 0.63
CA PHE A 9 9.23 -20.94 -0.05
C PHE A 9 7.91 -20.92 0.71
N THR A 10 7.88 -20.20 1.83
CA THR A 10 6.68 -20.00 2.63
C THR A 10 6.42 -18.51 2.81
N THR A 11 5.17 -18.11 3.05
CA THR A 11 4.86 -16.71 3.38
C THR A 11 5.66 -16.23 4.59
N SER A 12 5.79 -17.09 5.61
CA SER A 12 6.53 -16.76 6.82
C SER A 12 8.01 -16.50 6.55
N THR A 13 8.63 -17.27 5.65
CA THR A 13 10.04 -17.05 5.28
C THR A 13 10.24 -15.80 4.43
N GLY A 14 9.22 -15.34 3.71
CA GLY A 14 9.25 -14.05 3.01
C GLY A 14 9.19 -12.84 3.95
N LEU A 15 8.56 -12.96 5.12
CA LEU A 15 8.37 -11.86 6.07
C LEU A 15 9.33 -11.91 7.27
N ILE A 16 9.94 -13.04 7.57
CA ILE A 16 10.81 -13.19 8.75
C ILE A 16 12.01 -12.24 8.70
N ASP A 17 12.59 -12.06 7.51
CA ASP A 17 13.73 -11.15 7.30
C ASP A 17 13.30 -9.67 7.32
N SER A 18 12.00 -9.39 7.38
CA SER A 18 11.42 -8.03 7.41
C SER A 18 11.07 -7.56 8.83
N ILE A 19 11.25 -8.40 9.86
CA ILE A 19 11.04 -8.02 11.26
C ILE A 19 11.99 -6.88 11.65
N ASP A 20 11.48 -5.92 12.40
CA ASP A 20 12.16 -4.70 12.86
C ASP A 20 12.66 -3.77 11.76
N LYS A 21 12.25 -4.02 10.51
CA LYS A 21 12.52 -3.15 9.37
C LYS A 21 11.35 -2.24 9.04
N LYS A 22 11.66 -1.12 8.39
CA LYS A 22 10.66 -0.15 7.91
C LYS A 22 10.08 -0.67 6.60
N LEU A 23 8.77 -0.89 6.57
CA LEU A 23 8.06 -1.44 5.41
C LEU A 23 7.01 -0.44 4.91
N MET A 24 6.75 -0.47 3.61
CA MET A 24 5.55 0.07 2.99
C MET A 24 4.55 -1.06 2.77
N VAL A 25 3.30 -0.85 3.20
CA VAL A 25 2.18 -1.77 3.01
C VAL A 25 1.11 -1.07 2.18
N VAL A 26 0.72 -1.67 1.06
CA VAL A 26 -0.41 -1.20 0.24
C VAL A 26 -1.63 -2.03 0.59
N LEU A 27 -2.73 -1.35 0.91
CA LEU A 27 -4.00 -1.97 1.25
C LEU A 27 -4.94 -2.00 0.04
N ARG A 28 -5.93 -2.90 0.09
CA ARG A 28 -6.96 -3.03 -0.96
C ARG A 28 -7.76 -1.75 -1.21
N ASP A 29 -7.98 -0.95 -0.17
CA ASP A 29 -8.65 0.36 -0.28
C ASP A 29 -7.76 1.47 -0.86
N GLY A 30 -6.55 1.12 -1.35
CA GLY A 30 -5.60 2.05 -1.98
C GLY A 30 -4.70 2.80 -1.01
N ARG A 31 -4.90 2.64 0.31
CA ARG A 31 -4.08 3.30 1.34
C ARG A 31 -2.67 2.72 1.38
N LYS A 32 -1.71 3.58 1.68
CA LYS A 32 -0.28 3.24 1.77
C LYS A 32 0.19 3.55 3.18
N LEU A 33 0.49 2.50 3.92
CA LEU A 33 1.00 2.59 5.29
C LEU A 33 2.50 2.38 5.29
N ILE A 34 3.23 3.18 6.07
CA ILE A 34 4.66 3.00 6.28
C ILE A 34 4.89 2.88 7.78
N GLY A 35 5.59 1.84 8.21
CA GLY A 35 5.89 1.62 9.63
C GLY A 35 6.90 0.52 9.84
N THR A 36 7.31 0.31 11.09
CA THR A 36 8.24 -0.76 11.46
C THR A 36 7.47 -2.04 11.78
N LEU A 37 7.76 -3.13 11.07
CA LEU A 37 7.11 -4.43 11.33
C LEU A 37 7.61 -5.02 12.64
N ARG A 38 6.69 -5.28 13.59
CA ARG A 38 7.02 -5.88 14.89
C ARG A 38 6.66 -7.35 14.99
N SER A 39 5.54 -7.74 14.38
CA SER A 39 5.12 -9.13 14.34
C SER A 39 4.23 -9.39 13.15
N PHE A 40 4.22 -10.63 12.69
CA PHE A 40 3.29 -11.12 11.70
C PHE A 40 2.85 -12.55 12.02
N ASP A 41 1.84 -13.05 11.30
CA ASP A 41 1.47 -14.46 11.32
C ASP A 41 1.45 -15.09 9.91
N GLN A 42 1.16 -16.39 9.83
CA GLN A 42 1.12 -17.14 8.57
C GLN A 42 0.06 -16.64 7.57
N PHE A 43 -0.92 -15.86 8.03
CA PHE A 43 -1.96 -15.25 7.20
C PHE A 43 -1.60 -13.83 6.76
N ALA A 44 -0.38 -13.39 7.05
CA ALA A 44 0.11 -12.03 6.83
C ALA A 44 -0.68 -10.96 7.59
N ASN A 45 -1.28 -11.29 8.76
CA ASN A 45 -1.70 -10.24 9.68
C ASN A 45 -0.45 -9.53 10.22
N LEU A 46 -0.42 -8.20 10.17
CA LEU A 46 0.78 -7.41 10.48
C LEU A 46 0.54 -6.50 11.67
N VAL A 47 1.53 -6.39 12.56
CA VAL A 47 1.59 -5.34 13.57
C VAL A 47 2.70 -4.39 13.19
N LEU A 48 2.33 -3.15 12.87
CA LEU A 48 3.25 -2.06 12.58
C LEU A 48 3.33 -1.12 13.78
N GLN A 49 4.54 -0.66 14.09
CA GLN A 49 4.81 0.41 15.03
C GLN A 49 5.21 1.69 14.27
N ASP A 50 4.97 2.85 14.89
CA ASP A 50 5.35 4.17 14.36
C ASP A 50 4.81 4.38 12.94
N THR A 51 3.59 3.86 12.72
CA THR A 51 2.93 3.82 11.43
C THR A 51 2.49 5.22 11.04
N ILE A 52 2.80 5.60 9.81
CA ILE A 52 2.21 6.72 9.10
C ILE A 52 1.39 6.19 7.93
N GLU A 53 0.36 6.94 7.55
CA GLU A 53 -0.32 6.78 6.28
C GLU A 53 0.17 7.87 5.33
N ARG A 54 0.75 7.46 4.20
CA ARG A 54 1.27 8.38 3.20
C ARG A 54 0.35 8.45 2.00
N ILE A 55 -0.12 9.65 1.70
CA ILE A 55 -0.95 9.93 0.53
C ILE A 55 -0.05 10.55 -0.54
N TYR A 56 -0.15 10.06 -1.78
CA TYR A 56 0.57 10.59 -2.94
C TYR A 56 -0.44 11.17 -3.91
N VAL A 57 -0.20 12.40 -4.38
CA VAL A 57 -1.02 13.06 -5.41
C VAL A 57 -0.08 13.84 -6.32
N GLY A 58 0.02 13.43 -7.58
CA GLY A 58 0.98 14.01 -8.54
C GLY A 58 2.42 13.96 -8.02
N ASN A 59 3.05 15.14 -7.87
CA ASN A 59 4.43 15.27 -7.35
C ASN A 59 4.48 15.63 -5.85
N CYS A 60 3.35 15.54 -5.15
CA CYS A 60 3.24 15.88 -3.74
C CYS A 60 2.92 14.63 -2.90
N TYR A 61 3.30 14.66 -1.62
CA TYR A 61 2.88 13.67 -0.64
C TYR A 61 2.57 14.30 0.71
N GLY A 62 1.78 13.62 1.53
CA GLY A 62 1.51 14.02 2.91
C GLY A 62 1.36 12.81 3.84
N ASP A 63 1.80 12.98 5.09
CA ASP A 63 1.90 11.91 6.08
C ASP A 63 0.94 12.14 7.24
N ILE A 64 0.13 11.12 7.55
CA ILE A 64 -0.82 11.13 8.66
C ILE A 64 -0.33 10.14 9.72
N PRO A 65 -0.03 10.57 10.95
CA PRO A 65 0.41 9.66 12.00
C PRO A 65 -0.73 8.72 12.43
N ARG A 66 -0.43 7.42 12.49
CA ARG A 66 -1.36 6.37 12.93
C ARG A 66 -0.87 5.63 14.19
N GLY A 67 0.43 5.61 14.46
CA GLY A 67 1.00 4.98 15.66
C GLY A 67 1.09 3.47 15.52
N ILE A 68 0.56 2.70 16.48
CA ILE A 68 0.52 1.24 16.40
C ILE A 68 -0.68 0.82 15.56
N PHE A 69 -0.46 0.00 14.54
CA PHE A 69 -1.50 -0.39 13.59
C PHE A 69 -1.52 -1.91 13.39
N LEU A 70 -2.66 -2.54 13.63
CA LEU A 70 -2.91 -3.96 13.36
C LEU A 70 -3.64 -4.10 12.02
N ILE A 71 -2.97 -4.69 11.04
CA ILE A 71 -3.49 -4.90 9.69
C ILE A 71 -3.93 -6.35 9.56
N ARG A 72 -5.16 -6.55 9.08
CA ARG A 72 -5.66 -7.88 8.73
C ARG A 72 -5.12 -8.31 7.37
N GLY A 73 -4.55 -9.51 7.31
CA GLY A 73 -3.71 -9.97 6.20
C GLY A 73 -4.43 -10.09 4.88
N GLU A 74 -5.74 -10.35 4.86
CA GLU A 74 -6.46 -10.32 3.60
C GLU A 74 -6.42 -8.94 2.95
N ASN A 75 -6.43 -7.84 3.72
CA ASN A 75 -6.49 -6.48 3.17
C ASN A 75 -5.14 -6.00 2.62
N VAL A 76 -4.08 -6.78 2.81
CA VAL A 76 -2.74 -6.49 2.29
C VAL A 76 -2.68 -6.89 0.82
N VAL A 77 -2.32 -5.94 -0.03
CA VAL A 77 -2.05 -6.18 -1.47
C VAL A 77 -0.58 -6.52 -1.67
N LEU A 78 0.31 -5.70 -1.10
CA LEU A 78 1.74 -5.94 -1.12
C LEU A 78 2.41 -5.33 0.10
N VAL A 79 3.59 -5.86 0.40
CA VAL A 79 4.51 -5.35 1.43
C VAL A 79 5.90 -5.26 0.81
N GLY A 80 6.62 -4.18 1.05
CA GLY A 80 7.99 -4.00 0.61
C GLY A 80 8.84 -3.29 1.65
N GLU A 81 10.06 -3.77 1.85
CA GLU A 81 11.07 -3.08 2.66
C GLU A 81 11.44 -1.74 2.01
N ILE A 82 11.51 -0.69 2.82
CA ILE A 82 11.90 0.64 2.36
C ILE A 82 13.41 0.80 2.52
N ASP A 83 14.06 1.10 1.40
CA ASP A 83 15.45 1.53 1.35
C ASP A 83 15.52 3.04 1.67
N LEU A 84 16.05 3.39 2.83
CA LEU A 84 16.11 4.76 3.34
C LEU A 84 16.96 5.67 2.45
N ASP A 85 18.06 5.15 1.89
CA ASP A 85 18.98 5.94 1.05
C ASP A 85 18.29 6.35 -0.26
N LYS A 86 17.45 5.47 -0.80
CA LYS A 86 16.65 5.77 -2.00
C LYS A 86 15.46 6.67 -1.68
N GLU A 87 14.86 6.53 -0.49
CA GLU A 87 13.74 7.37 -0.06
C GLU A 87 14.13 8.85 -0.05
N GLU A 88 15.36 9.17 0.38
CA GLU A 88 15.88 10.55 0.39
C GLU A 88 16.13 11.14 -1.00
N GLN A 89 16.34 10.29 -2.02
CA GLN A 89 16.61 10.73 -3.40
C GLN A 89 15.34 11.04 -4.20
N ILE A 90 14.17 10.77 -3.64
CA ILE A 90 12.89 10.96 -4.33
C ILE A 90 12.51 12.45 -4.32
N ASN A 91 12.37 13.03 -5.52
CA ASN A 91 11.98 14.44 -5.73
C ASN A 91 10.46 14.66 -5.55
N LEU A 92 9.89 14.29 -4.41
CA LEU A 92 8.50 14.59 -4.06
C LEU A 92 8.41 15.70 -3.03
N ARG A 93 7.42 16.58 -3.17
CA ARG A 93 7.19 17.69 -2.24
C ARG A 93 6.28 17.25 -1.11
N GLN A 94 6.75 17.37 0.13
CA GLN A 94 5.87 17.18 1.29
C GLN A 94 4.93 18.38 1.45
N VAL A 95 3.64 18.12 1.63
CA VAL A 95 2.61 19.12 1.89
C VAL A 95 1.84 18.79 3.19
N PRO A 96 1.18 19.77 3.82
CA PRO A 96 0.36 19.52 5.00
C PRO A 96 -0.78 18.53 4.75
N VAL A 97 -1.22 17.86 5.81
CA VAL A 97 -2.29 16.85 5.76
C VAL A 97 -3.59 17.40 5.16
N GLU A 98 -3.96 18.64 5.49
CA GLU A 98 -5.18 19.26 4.97
C GLU A 98 -5.12 19.45 3.44
N GLU A 99 -3.97 19.90 2.93
CA GLU A 99 -3.75 20.16 1.51
C GLU A 99 -3.75 18.84 0.71
N ILE A 100 -3.06 17.80 1.19
CA ILE A 100 -3.03 16.52 0.47
C ILE A 100 -4.40 15.83 0.45
N LEU A 101 -5.20 15.97 1.51
CA LEU A 101 -6.53 15.37 1.58
C LEU A 101 -7.52 16.03 0.60
N VAL A 102 -7.39 17.34 0.40
CA VAL A 102 -8.16 18.05 -0.63
C VAL A 102 -7.72 17.59 -2.02
N ALA A 103 -6.42 17.58 -2.29
CA ALA A 103 -5.88 17.15 -3.58
C ALA A 103 -6.26 15.69 -3.91
N GLN A 104 -6.21 14.79 -2.93
CA GLN A 104 -6.61 13.39 -3.10
C GLN A 104 -8.10 13.25 -3.43
N ARG A 105 -8.95 14.05 -2.79
CA ARG A 105 -10.39 14.03 -3.07
C ARG A 105 -10.69 14.46 -4.49
N GLU A 106 -10.06 15.53 -4.95
CA GLU A 106 -10.21 16.03 -6.32
C GLU A 106 -9.77 14.97 -7.35
N GLU A 107 -8.60 14.34 -7.15
CA GLU A 107 -8.10 13.27 -8.01
C GLU A 107 -9.03 12.04 -8.06
N LEU A 108 -9.55 11.62 -6.90
CA LEU A 108 -10.51 10.51 -6.82
C LEU A 108 -11.81 10.82 -7.56
N GLU A 109 -12.36 12.03 -7.38
CA GLU A 109 -13.58 12.45 -8.07
C GLU A 109 -13.40 12.53 -9.60
N GLU A 110 -12.24 12.99 -10.06
CA GLU A 110 -11.90 13.00 -11.49
C GLU A 110 -11.75 11.58 -12.04
N LYS A 111 -11.01 10.73 -11.35
CA LYS A 111 -10.82 9.33 -11.73
C LYS A 111 -12.15 8.59 -11.81
N GLU A 112 -13.04 8.77 -10.84
CA GLU A 112 -14.39 8.19 -10.87
C GLU A 112 -15.20 8.63 -12.09
N LYS A 113 -15.15 9.92 -12.47
CA LYS A 113 -15.87 10.44 -13.63
C LYS A 113 -15.34 9.80 -14.91
N VAL A 114 -14.02 9.70 -15.05
CA VAL A 114 -13.35 9.08 -16.19
C VAL A 114 -13.67 7.58 -16.27
N ASP A 115 -13.58 6.87 -15.15
CA ASP A 115 -13.83 5.43 -15.08
C ASP A 115 -15.30 5.10 -15.39
N LYS A 116 -16.25 5.91 -14.94
CA LYS A 116 -17.69 5.77 -15.30
C LYS A 116 -17.92 5.92 -16.80
N ILE A 117 -17.24 6.86 -17.47
CA ILE A 117 -17.35 7.04 -18.92
C ILE A 117 -16.69 5.87 -19.65
N ARG A 118 -15.47 5.52 -19.25
CA ARG A 118 -14.70 4.43 -19.85
C ARG A 118 -15.42 3.10 -19.73
N SER A 119 -15.97 2.80 -18.57
CA SER A 119 -16.72 1.57 -18.30
C SER A 119 -17.94 1.44 -19.21
N LYS A 120 -18.71 2.52 -19.39
CA LYS A 120 -19.86 2.54 -20.33
C LYS A 120 -19.42 2.25 -21.77
N VAL A 121 -18.40 2.95 -22.26
CA VAL A 121 -17.90 2.77 -23.64
C VAL A 121 -17.40 1.34 -23.88
N LEU A 122 -16.68 0.76 -22.92
CA LEU A 122 -16.17 -0.60 -23.01
C LEU A 122 -17.30 -1.64 -22.97
N HIS A 123 -18.29 -1.41 -22.11
CA HIS A 123 -19.46 -2.27 -22.02
C HIS A 123 -20.24 -2.29 -23.33
N ASP A 124 -20.43 -1.14 -23.98
CA ASP A 124 -21.10 -1.04 -25.29
C ASP A 124 -20.35 -1.80 -26.40
N GLN A 125 -19.05 -2.02 -26.23
CA GLN A 125 -18.20 -2.83 -27.13
C GLN A 125 -18.16 -4.32 -26.74
N GLY A 126 -18.89 -4.74 -25.70
CA GLY A 126 -18.97 -6.13 -25.24
C GLY A 126 -17.86 -6.54 -24.27
N PHE A 127 -17.09 -5.61 -23.72
CA PHE A 127 -16.09 -5.91 -22.69
C PHE A 127 -16.73 -5.94 -21.29
N CYS A 128 -16.31 -6.90 -20.45
CA CYS A 128 -16.68 -6.93 -19.03
C CYS A 128 -15.78 -5.96 -18.25
N VAL A 129 -16.39 -5.11 -17.43
CA VAL A 129 -15.67 -4.17 -16.56
C VAL A 129 -16.08 -4.46 -15.12
N ASP A 130 -15.45 -5.46 -14.52
CA ASP A 130 -15.63 -5.77 -13.10
C ASP A 130 -14.83 -4.78 -12.26
N SER A 131 -15.50 -3.73 -11.78
CA SER A 131 -14.99 -2.82 -10.76
C SER A 131 -15.50 -3.28 -9.41
N ALA A 132 -14.69 -4.03 -8.67
CA ALA A 132 -14.98 -4.29 -7.27
C ALA A 132 -14.72 -3.00 -6.49
N GLN A 133 -15.73 -2.51 -5.78
CA GLN A 133 -15.68 -1.24 -5.06
C GLN A 133 -14.59 -1.19 -3.97
N ASN A 134 -14.05 -2.36 -3.58
CA ASN A 134 -13.03 -2.53 -2.55
C ASN A 134 -11.61 -2.79 -3.11
N ASP A 135 -11.42 -2.82 -4.42
CA ASP A 135 -10.11 -3.04 -5.06
C ASP A 135 -9.62 -1.75 -5.73
N LEU A 136 -9.15 -0.81 -4.91
CA LEU A 136 -8.75 0.54 -5.29
C LEU A 136 -7.22 0.75 -5.34
N TYR A 137 -6.45 -0.34 -5.25
CA TYR A 137 -4.99 -0.34 -5.14
C TYR A 137 -4.24 0.06 -6.42
#